data_AF-A0A6I2V2I0-F1
#
_entry.id   AF-A0A6I2V2I0-F1
#
_cell.length_a   1.000
_cell.length_b   1.000
_cell.length_c   1.000
_cell.angle_alpha   90.00
_cell.angle_beta   90.00
_cell.angle_gamma   90.00
#
_symmetry.space_group_name_H-M   'P 1'
#
loop_
_entity.id
_entity.type
_entity.pdbx_description
1 polymer ?
#
loop_
_entity_poly.entity_id
_entity_poly.type
_entity_poly.pdbx_seq_one_letter_code
_entity_poly.pdbx_strand_id
1 'polypeptide(L)' 'MSEEIVTAEESQGIFGRIGLFYRQVVSELRKVVWPTRNQLTTYTSVVLVFVGFIILVVSIFDLILTKIVFWIFG' A
#
# COMPACT_ATOMS: atom_id res chain seq x y z
N MET A 1 -61.16 -10.33 -8.12
CA MET A 1 -61.22 -11.48 -7.20
C MET A 1 -60.45 -12.59 -7.86
N SER A 2 -59.28 -13.05 -7.43
CA SER A 2 -58.33 -12.69 -6.36
C SER A 2 -57.08 -13.52 -6.70
N GLU A 3 -55.89 -12.93 -6.47
CA GLU A 3 -54.65 -13.56 -5.95
C GLU A 3 -54.12 -14.84 -6.68
N GLU A 4 -52.84 -15.00 -7.01
CA GLU A 4 -51.62 -14.60 -6.33
C GLU A 4 -50.52 -14.31 -7.35
N ILE A 5 -49.89 -13.16 -7.19
CA ILE A 5 -48.55 -12.93 -7.68
C ILE A 5 -47.64 -13.69 -6.71
N VAL A 6 -47.26 -14.92 -7.05
CA VAL A 6 -46.28 -15.69 -6.27
C VAL A 6 -44.92 -15.03 -6.45
N THR A 7 -44.65 -14.08 -5.56
CA THR A 7 -43.30 -13.61 -5.24
C THR A 7 -42.53 -14.79 -4.67
N ALA A 8 -41.70 -15.41 -5.52
CA ALA A 8 -40.64 -16.27 -5.05
C ALA A 8 -39.55 -15.38 -4.44
N GLU A 9 -39.64 -15.12 -3.14
CA GLU A 9 -38.50 -14.71 -2.34
C GLU A 9 -37.44 -15.82 -2.38
N GLU A 10 -36.52 -15.74 -3.34
CA GLU A 10 -35.26 -16.46 -3.25
C GLU A 10 -34.40 -15.72 -2.22
N SER A 11 -34.47 -16.18 -0.96
CA SER A 11 -33.59 -15.74 0.10
C SER A 11 -32.14 -15.83 -0.38
N GLN A 12 -31.53 -14.69 -0.67
CA GLN A 12 -30.14 -14.58 -1.09
C GLN A 12 -29.26 -15.24 -0.01
N GLY A 13 -28.85 -16.48 -0.24
CA GLY A 13 -27.98 -17.23 0.67
C GLY A 13 -26.64 -16.50 0.88
N ILE A 14 -25.85 -16.96 1.85
CA ILE A 14 -24.51 -16.39 2.17
C ILE A 14 -23.64 -16.24 0.89
N PHE A 15 -23.81 -17.13 -0.08
CA PHE A 15 -23.17 -17.07 -1.40
C PHE A 15 -23.58 -15.86 -2.26
N GLY A 16 -24.84 -15.44 -2.23
CA GLY A 16 -25.31 -14.22 -2.90
C GLY A 16 -24.73 -12.94 -2.28
N ARG A 17 -24.59 -12.92 -0.94
CA ARG A 17 -23.93 -11.82 -0.22
C ARG A 17 -22.45 -11.68 -0.58
N ILE A 18 -21.72 -12.80 -0.67
CA ILE A 18 -20.30 -12.80 -1.08
C ILE A 18 -20.14 -12.35 -2.54
N GLY A 19 -21.03 -12.76 -3.44
CA GLY A 19 -21.03 -12.30 -4.83
C GLY A 19 -21.27 -10.79 -4.97
N LEU A 20 -22.20 -10.24 -4.18
CA LEU A 20 -22.44 -8.79 -4.13
C LEU A 20 -21.25 -8.02 -3.55
N PHE A 21 -20.62 -8.54 -2.51
CA PHE A 21 -19.41 -7.95 -1.91
C PHE A 21 -18.24 -7.90 -2.90
N TYR A 22 -17.97 -9.00 -3.63
CA TYR A 22 -16.92 -9.02 -4.65
C TYR A 22 -17.17 -7.98 -5.75
N ARG A 23 -18.43 -7.87 -6.20
CA ARG A 23 -18.83 -6.85 -7.18
C ARG A 23 -18.61 -5.43 -6.67
N GLN A 24 -18.85 -5.18 -5.38
CA GLN A 24 -18.58 -3.89 -4.73
C GLN A 24 -17.08 -3.58 -4.65
N VAL A 25 -16.24 -4.56 -4.25
CA VAL A 25 -14.78 -4.41 -4.20
C VAL A 25 -14.20 -4.04 -5.56
N VAL A 26 -14.60 -4.73 -6.63
CA VAL A 26 -14.15 -4.40 -8.00
C VAL A 26 -14.61 -3.02 -8.43
N SER A 27 -15.82 -2.61 -8.04
CA SER A 27 -16.34 -1.25 -8.27
C SER A 27 -15.45 -0.19 -7.59
N GLU A 28 -15.02 -0.47 -6.36
CA GLU A 28 -14.20 0.47 -5.57
C GLU A 28 -12.75 0.51 -6.05
N LEU A 29 -12.18 -0.64 -6.42
CA LEU A 29 -10.83 -0.73 -6.99
C LEU A 29 -10.70 0.02 -8.32
N ARG A 30 -11.78 0.12 -9.11
CA ARG A 30 -11.81 0.95 -10.33
C ARG A 30 -11.75 2.45 -10.04
N LYS A 31 -12.09 2.88 -8.82
CA LYS A 31 -11.96 4.29 -8.40
C LYS A 31 -10.53 4.64 -7.97
N VAL A 32 -9.67 3.64 -7.78
CA VAL A 32 -8.25 3.88 -7.52
C VAL A 32 -7.61 4.39 -8.80
N VAL A 33 -7.29 5.67 -8.80
CA VAL A 33 -6.58 6.31 -9.92
C VAL A 33 -5.16 5.73 -9.94
N TRP A 34 -4.84 4.96 -10.99
CA TRP A 34 -3.49 4.43 -11.13
C TRP A 34 -2.52 5.56 -11.48
N PRO A 35 -1.46 5.76 -10.67
CA PRO A 35 -0.56 6.88 -10.84
C PRO A 35 0.22 6.77 -12.15
N THR A 36 0.49 7.89 -12.80
CA THR A 36 1.28 7.90 -14.04
C THR A 36 2.74 7.53 -13.73
N ARG A 37 3.46 6.98 -14.72
CA ARG A 37 4.86 6.55 -14.54
C ARG A 37 5.77 7.66 -13.98
N ASN A 38 5.47 8.92 -14.31
CA ASN A 38 6.22 10.09 -13.82
C ASN A 38 6.04 10.34 -12.32
N GLN A 39 4.86 10.02 -11.77
CA GLN A 39 4.61 10.13 -10.32
C GLN A 39 5.41 9.06 -9.57
N LEU A 40 5.40 7.82 -10.07
CA LEU A 40 6.16 6.72 -9.49
C LEU A 40 7.67 7.03 -9.45
N THR A 41 8.24 7.52 -10.55
CA THR A 41 9.66 7.86 -10.60
C THR A 41 10.00 9.03 -9.68
N THR A 42 9.15 10.05 -9.61
CA THR A 42 9.35 11.20 -8.71
C THR A 42 9.37 10.75 -7.24
N TYR A 43 8.37 9.98 -6.80
CA TYR A 43 8.30 9.53 -5.41
C TYR A 43 9.46 8.58 -5.06
N THR A 44 9.79 7.65 -5.95
CA THR A 44 10.91 6.73 -5.73
C THR A 44 12.25 7.47 -5.72
N SER A 45 12.43 8.45 -6.60
CA SER A 45 13.66 9.26 -6.66
C SER A 45 13.87 10.08 -5.39
N VAL A 46 12.82 10.70 -4.83
CA VAL A 46 12.91 11.42 -3.56
C VAL A 46 13.37 10.49 -2.44
N VAL A 47 12.80 9.28 -2.35
CA VAL A 47 13.20 8.29 -1.34
C VAL A 47 14.65 7.86 -1.52
N LEU A 48 15.10 7.60 -2.76
CA LEU A 48 16.49 7.22 -3.04
C LEU A 48 17.49 8.32 -2.61
N VAL A 49 17.19 9.59 -2.90
CA VAL A 49 18.03 10.72 -2.49
C VAL A 49 18.06 10.83 -0.97
N PHE A 50 16.91 10.69 -0.30
CA PHE A 50 16.81 10.79 1.15
C PHE A 50 17.57 9.66 1.86
N VAL A 51 17.37 8.41 1.43
CA VAL A 51 18.09 7.25 1.98
C VAL A 51 19.59 7.36 1.72
N GLY A 52 20.00 7.78 0.52
CA GLY A 52 21.40 8.02 0.19
C GLY A 52 22.06 9.07 1.10
N PHE A 53 21.34 10.15 1.42
CA PHE A 53 21.82 11.17 2.35
C PHE A 53 22.02 10.60 3.77
N ILE A 54 21.05 9.84 4.29
CA ILE A 54 21.18 9.22 5.62
C ILE A 54 22.37 8.27 5.66
N ILE A 55 22.54 7.42 4.64
CA ILE A 55 23.69 6.50 4.56
C ILE A 55 25.00 7.27 4.60
N LEU A 56 25.11 8.38 3.86
CA LEU A 56 26.31 9.21 3.84
C LEU A 56 26.62 9.79 5.22
N VAL A 57 25.62 10.36 5.90
CA VAL A 57 25.78 10.93 7.25
C VAL A 57 26.19 9.84 8.23
N VAL A 58 25.45 8.73 8.29
CA VAL A 58 25.73 7.60 9.19
C VAL A 58 27.14 7.05 8.93
N SER A 59 27.53 6.87 7.67
CA SER A 59 28.87 6.40 7.31
C SER A 59 29.98 7.34 7.83
N ILE A 60 29.78 8.66 7.76
CA ILE A 60 30.74 9.63 8.31
C ILE A 60 30.82 9.48 9.84
N PHE A 61 29.67 9.38 10.51
CA PHE A 61 29.63 9.16 11.96
C PHE A 61 30.33 7.85 12.36
N ASP A 62 30.08 6.76 11.64
CA ASP A 62 30.72 5.47 11.87
C ASP A 62 32.24 5.56 11.74
N LEU A 63 32.76 6.27 10.74
CA LEU A 63 34.20 6.50 10.58
C LEU A 63 34.80 7.30 11.75
N ILE A 64 34.11 8.35 12.20
CA ILE A 64 34.56 9.19 13.32
C ILE A 64 34.59 8.36 14.61
N LEU A 65 33.49 7.66 14.91
CA LEU A 65 33.38 6.82 16.09
C LEU A 65 34.42 5.69 16.08
N THR A 66 34.59 5.02 14.94
CA THR A 66 35.62 3.98 14.78
C THR A 66 37.01 4.54 15.08
N LYS A 67 37.35 5.72 14.55
CA LYS A 67 38.65 6.35 14.82
C LYS A 67 38.85 6.72 16.29
N ILE A 68 37.81 7.19 16.96
CA ILE A 68 37.84 7.51 18.39
C ILE A 68 38.02 6.23 19.22
N VAL A 69 37.27 5.17 18.91
CA VAL A 69 37.37 3.87 19.59
C VAL A 69 38.77 3.28 19.44
N PHE A 70 39.33 3.29 18.22
CA PHE A 70 40.71 2.85 18.00
C PHE A 70 41.74 3.67 18.76
N TRP A 71 41.50 4.97 18.99
CA TRP A 71 42.41 5.80 19.77
C TRP A 71 42.32 5.55 21.29
N ILE A 72 41.16 5.13 21.78
CA ILE A 72 40.92 4.87 23.21
C ILE A 72 41.32 3.44 23.61
N PHE A 73 41.04 2.46 22.74
CA PHE A 73 41.20 1.03 23.04
C PHE A 73 42.33 0.33 22.27
N GLY A 74 42.91 0.99 21.27
CA GLY A 74 44.12 0.53 20.56
C GLY A 74 45.38 1.14 21.16
#